data_AF-A0A5J5CEN6-F1
#
_entry.id   AF-A0A5J5CEN6-F1
#
_cell.length_a   1.000
_cell.length_b   1.000
_cell.length_c   1.000
_cell.angle_alpha   90.00
_cell.angle_beta   90.00
_cell.angle_gamma   90.00
#
_symmetry.space_group_name_H-M   'P 1'
#
loop_
_entity.id
_entity.type
_entity.pdbx_description
1 polymer ?
#
loop_
_entity_poly.entity_id
_entity_poly.type
_entity_poly.pdbx_seq_one_letter_code
_entity_poly.pdbx_strand_id
1 'polypeptide(L)'
;MADKGAGWSCLQPLSVSVCVVHWCVTLLMRGMTSGKVMKAASCVEPQAASPQLTGEEDMTDSATNMRLKLPIICFILEIILIILFGVLVQYDHETDAKEWHDRFNHDNKSHTEHTGHAESGGHSEYDNDFYYRYPSFQDVHVMIFIGFGFLMTFLQRYGFSSVGFNFLIAAFSLQWATLMQGFFHGMHGGKIHIGVESMINADFCTGAVLISFGAVLGKTSPVQLLVMAIFEVTLFSVNEYILLSILGAKDAGGSMTIHTFGAYFGLTVTRILYRPNLDKSKHRNCSVYHSDLFAMIGTIYLWMFWPSFNSAVTAHGDDQHRTAMNTYYSLAACTLSTYGMSTSRMLPWPGESQQEQLVK
;
A
#
# COMPACT_ATOMS: atom_id res chain seq x y z
N MET A 1 46.97 -9.92 -13.66
CA MET A 1 46.65 -8.57 -13.15
C MET A 1 45.20 -8.62 -12.68
N ALA A 2 45.01 -8.43 -11.38
CA ALA A 2 43.72 -8.62 -10.72
C ALA A 2 42.79 -7.43 -11.00
N ASP A 3 41.57 -7.74 -11.45
CA ASP A 3 40.51 -6.77 -11.67
C ASP A 3 39.79 -6.51 -10.33
N LYS A 4 40.06 -5.36 -9.73
CA LYS A 4 39.40 -4.84 -8.53
C LYS A 4 38.36 -3.83 -8.99
N GLY A 5 37.08 -4.22 -9.02
CA GLY A 5 36.01 -3.27 -9.36
C GLY A 5 34.56 -3.66 -9.08
N ALA A 6 34.26 -4.93 -8.76
CA ALA A 6 32.87 -5.42 -8.74
C ALA A 6 32.26 -5.65 -7.34
N GLY A 7 32.70 -4.92 -6.31
CA GLY A 7 32.38 -5.29 -4.91
C GLY A 7 31.31 -4.48 -4.16
N TRP A 8 30.93 -3.28 -4.63
CA TRP A 8 30.27 -2.31 -3.73
C TRP A 8 28.99 -1.64 -4.27
N SER A 9 28.58 -1.93 -5.52
CA SER A 9 27.39 -1.31 -6.14
C SER A 9 26.09 -2.11 -6.00
N CYS A 10 26.13 -3.36 -5.52
CA CYS A 10 24.94 -4.22 -5.39
C CYS A 10 24.30 -4.26 -3.99
N LEU A 11 24.96 -3.71 -2.95
CA LEU A 11 24.49 -3.79 -1.55
C LEU A 11 23.64 -2.59 -1.11
N GLN A 12 23.69 -1.46 -1.84
CA GLN A 12 22.96 -0.25 -1.44
C GLN A 12 21.42 -0.33 -1.59
N PRO A 13 20.82 -1.00 -2.59
CA PRO A 13 19.36 -1.12 -2.66
C PRO A 13 18.78 -2.14 -1.67
N LEU A 14 19.59 -3.15 -1.27
CA LEU A 14 19.19 -4.18 -0.30
C LEU A 14 18.99 -3.61 1.11
N SER A 15 19.84 -2.66 1.53
CA SER A 15 19.77 -2.10 2.88
C SER A 15 18.50 -1.30 3.15
N VAL A 16 17.94 -0.61 2.15
CA VAL A 16 16.79 0.29 2.36
C VAL A 16 15.48 -0.49 2.31
N SER A 17 15.31 -1.41 1.35
CA SER A 17 14.13 -2.30 1.33
C SER A 17 14.09 -3.23 2.55
N VAL A 18 15.22 -3.76 3.03
CA VAL A 18 15.25 -4.55 4.28
C VAL A 18 14.86 -3.68 5.47
N CYS A 19 15.33 -2.43 5.56
CA CYS A 19 14.98 -1.52 6.66
C CYS A 19 13.53 -1.04 6.60
N VAL A 20 12.96 -0.80 5.42
CA VAL A 20 11.56 -0.38 5.24
C VAL A 20 10.61 -1.55 5.46
N VAL A 21 10.92 -2.74 4.95
CA VAL A 21 10.17 -3.97 5.26
C VAL A 21 10.31 -4.30 6.74
N HIS A 22 11.49 -4.15 7.34
CA HIS A 22 11.66 -4.29 8.78
C HIS A 22 10.90 -3.23 9.55
N TRP A 23 10.81 -1.98 9.08
CA TRP A 23 10.07 -0.92 9.77
C TRP A 23 8.56 -1.06 9.61
N CYS A 24 8.05 -1.38 8.41
CA CYS A 24 6.66 -1.71 8.15
C CYS A 24 6.26 -2.97 8.93
N VAL A 25 6.96 -4.09 8.77
CA VAL A 25 6.66 -5.33 9.52
C VAL A 25 6.85 -5.12 11.02
N THR A 26 7.85 -4.36 11.51
CA THR A 26 8.01 -4.12 12.95
C THR A 26 7.01 -3.11 13.51
N LEU A 27 6.53 -2.12 12.75
CA LEU A 27 5.44 -1.22 13.17
C LEU A 27 4.09 -1.93 13.13
N LEU A 28 3.84 -2.72 12.09
CA LEU A 28 2.65 -3.54 11.92
C LEU A 28 2.59 -4.64 12.99
N MET A 29 3.70 -5.36 13.19
CA MET A 29 3.85 -6.34 14.25
C MET A 29 3.97 -5.69 15.63
N ARG A 30 4.41 -4.44 15.79
CA ARG A 30 4.27 -3.70 17.06
C ARG A 30 2.82 -3.39 17.37
N GLY A 31 1.97 -3.13 16.39
CA GLY A 31 0.52 -3.05 16.60
C GLY A 31 -0.04 -4.36 17.16
N MET A 32 0.50 -5.50 16.74
CA MET A 32 0.07 -6.85 17.15
C MET A 32 0.76 -7.38 18.44
N THR A 33 2.01 -6.99 18.69
CA THR A 33 2.83 -7.40 19.84
C THR A 33 2.76 -6.40 21.00
N SER A 34 2.38 -5.15 20.74
CA SER A 34 2.10 -4.15 21.79
C SER A 34 0.70 -4.37 22.37
N GLY A 35 0.54 -5.54 22.99
CA GLY A 35 -0.44 -5.80 24.03
C GLY A 35 -1.74 -6.41 23.55
N LYS A 36 -1.75 -7.74 23.30
CA LYS A 36 -2.77 -8.72 23.77
C LYS A 36 -2.81 -10.06 23.02
N VAL A 37 -1.95 -10.36 22.05
CA VAL A 37 -1.99 -11.68 21.35
C VAL A 37 -1.55 -12.87 22.23
N MET A 38 -0.92 -12.65 23.39
CA MET A 38 -0.61 -13.70 24.39
C MET A 38 -1.09 -13.39 25.82
N LYS A 39 -2.16 -12.58 25.95
CA LYS A 39 -2.93 -12.44 27.20
C LYS A 39 -4.40 -12.79 26.95
N ALA A 40 -4.63 -14.02 26.50
CA ALA A 40 -5.89 -14.68 26.83
C ALA A 40 -5.85 -15.03 28.32
N ALA A 41 -6.95 -14.78 29.04
CA ALA A 41 -7.10 -14.90 30.50
C ALA A 41 -6.48 -13.78 31.35
N SER A 42 -7.05 -12.57 31.30
CA SER A 42 -7.39 -11.77 32.49
C SER A 42 -7.90 -10.39 32.05
N CYS A 43 -9.19 -10.30 31.77
CA CYS A 43 -9.98 -9.08 31.78
C CYS A 43 -11.42 -9.51 32.11
N VAL A 44 -11.60 -10.03 33.33
CA VAL A 44 -12.91 -10.09 33.97
C VAL A 44 -12.78 -9.25 35.22
N GLU A 45 -13.28 -8.02 35.16
CA GLU A 45 -13.80 -7.33 36.34
C GLU A 45 -14.99 -6.47 35.90
N PRO A 46 -16.13 -6.53 36.60
CA PRO A 46 -17.34 -5.84 36.21
C PRO A 46 -17.23 -4.36 36.62
N GLN A 47 -17.37 -3.44 35.67
CA GLN A 47 -17.49 -2.02 36.01
C GLN A 47 -18.90 -1.70 36.53
N ALA A 48 -18.94 -1.25 37.78
CA ALA A 48 -20.09 -0.67 38.41
C ALA A 48 -20.56 0.61 37.69
N ALA A 49 -21.88 0.74 37.54
CA ALA A 49 -22.51 1.94 37.04
C ALA A 49 -22.24 3.13 37.99
N SER A 50 -21.84 4.26 37.42
CA SER A 50 -21.82 5.57 38.08
C SER A 50 -22.56 6.58 37.20
N PRO A 51 -23.18 7.61 37.81
CA PRO A 51 -24.44 8.16 37.33
C PRO A 51 -24.28 9.17 36.20
N GLN A 52 -25.33 9.25 35.38
CA GLN A 52 -25.53 10.22 34.31
C GLN A 52 -25.46 11.65 34.87
N LEU A 53 -24.52 12.44 34.33
CA LEU A 53 -24.60 13.90 34.34
C LEU A 53 -25.29 14.33 33.06
N THR A 54 -26.52 14.79 33.21
CA THR A 54 -27.36 15.40 32.19
C THR A 54 -26.85 16.80 31.85
N GLY A 55 -26.81 17.15 30.56
CA GLY A 55 -26.76 18.55 30.13
C GLY A 55 -25.64 18.93 29.15
N GLU A 56 -25.50 18.23 28.01
CA GLU A 56 -24.85 18.79 26.81
C GLU A 56 -25.31 18.05 25.54
N GLU A 57 -26.62 17.85 25.36
CA GLU A 57 -27.19 17.26 24.14
C GLU A 57 -27.88 18.37 23.33
N ASP A 58 -27.21 18.90 22.29
CA ASP A 58 -27.88 19.31 21.02
C ASP A 58 -26.89 19.75 19.90
N MET A 59 -25.66 20.19 20.21
CA MET A 59 -24.76 20.76 19.17
C MET A 59 -23.84 19.74 18.46
N THR A 60 -23.68 18.52 18.98
CA THR A 60 -22.71 17.53 18.46
C THR A 60 -23.27 16.59 17.39
N ASP A 61 -24.58 16.36 17.36
CA ASP A 61 -25.20 15.36 16.46
C ASP A 61 -25.30 15.81 15.00
N SER A 62 -25.33 17.12 14.74
CA SER A 62 -25.32 17.67 13.37
C SER A 62 -23.93 17.55 12.71
N ALA A 63 -22.85 17.57 13.49
CA ALA A 63 -21.48 17.63 12.97
C ALA A 63 -21.02 16.31 12.35
N THR A 64 -21.40 15.17 12.92
CA THR A 64 -20.98 13.81 12.50
C THR A 64 -21.95 13.13 11.54
N ASN A 65 -23.10 13.74 11.22
CA ASN A 65 -24.05 13.18 10.28
C ASN A 65 -23.48 13.18 8.85
N MET A 66 -23.12 11.99 8.37
CA MET A 66 -22.52 11.77 7.05
C MET A 66 -23.54 11.42 5.95
N ARG A 67 -24.83 11.33 6.27
CA ARG A 67 -25.87 10.81 5.35
C ARG A 67 -25.96 11.60 4.05
N LEU A 68 -25.70 12.90 4.08
CA LEU A 68 -25.67 13.76 2.90
C LEU A 68 -24.25 14.12 2.48
N LYS A 69 -23.38 14.44 3.45
CA LYS A 69 -22.01 14.92 3.17
C LYS A 69 -21.19 13.92 2.36
N LEU A 70 -21.19 12.64 2.77
CA LEU A 70 -20.37 11.63 2.11
C LEU A 70 -20.87 11.33 0.68
N PRO A 71 -22.16 11.00 0.44
CA PRO A 71 -22.63 10.76 -0.92
C PRO A 71 -22.42 11.95 -1.86
N ILE A 72 -22.71 13.17 -1.41
CA ILE A 72 -22.52 14.38 -2.22
C ILE A 72 -21.06 14.51 -2.66
N ILE A 73 -20.11 14.35 -1.72
CA ILE A 73 -18.68 14.45 -2.04
C ILE A 73 -18.24 13.33 -2.99
N CYS A 74 -18.69 12.09 -2.76
CA CYS A 74 -18.38 10.99 -3.66
C CYS A 74 -18.88 11.26 -5.09
N PHE A 75 -20.14 11.71 -5.25
CA PHE A 75 -20.68 12.04 -6.58
C PHE A 75 -19.96 13.20 -7.24
N ILE A 76 -19.63 14.26 -6.49
CA ILE A 76 -18.88 15.40 -7.04
C ILE A 76 -17.50 14.94 -7.53
N LEU A 77 -16.76 14.19 -6.72
CA LEU A 77 -15.43 13.70 -7.09
C LEU A 77 -15.50 12.75 -8.29
N GLU A 78 -16.46 11.84 -8.30
CA GLU A 78 -16.62 10.88 -9.41
C GLU A 78 -17.03 11.59 -10.71
N ILE A 79 -17.93 12.57 -10.67
CA ILE A 79 -18.28 13.38 -11.86
C ILE A 79 -17.05 14.12 -12.40
N ILE A 80 -16.23 14.70 -11.52
CA ILE A 80 -14.98 15.35 -11.92
C ILE A 80 -14.05 14.32 -12.59
N LEU A 81 -13.86 13.15 -11.99
CA LEU A 81 -13.03 12.09 -12.54
C LEU A 81 -13.53 11.63 -13.92
N ILE A 82 -14.83 11.37 -14.08
CA ILE A 82 -15.42 10.99 -15.37
C ILE A 82 -15.14 12.03 -16.45
N ILE A 83 -15.30 13.33 -16.14
CA ILE A 83 -15.02 14.41 -17.09
C ILE A 83 -13.53 14.43 -17.44
N LEU A 84 -12.64 14.36 -16.44
CA LEU A 84 -11.20 14.40 -16.66
C LEU A 84 -10.71 13.19 -17.45
N PHE A 85 -11.16 11.98 -17.13
CA PHE A 85 -10.86 10.77 -17.89
C PHE A 85 -11.35 10.88 -19.33
N GLY A 86 -12.60 11.30 -19.55
CA GLY A 86 -13.15 11.46 -20.90
C GLY A 86 -12.41 12.51 -21.75
N VAL A 87 -11.88 13.56 -21.12
CA VAL A 87 -11.16 14.64 -21.82
C VAL A 87 -9.69 14.33 -22.01
N LEU A 88 -9.03 13.68 -21.05
CA LEU A 88 -7.56 13.61 -21.00
C LEU A 88 -6.99 12.21 -21.23
N VAL A 89 -7.73 11.15 -20.90
CA VAL A 89 -7.20 9.79 -20.89
C VAL A 89 -7.53 9.08 -22.20
N GLN A 90 -6.54 8.36 -22.74
CA GLN A 90 -6.67 7.49 -23.92
C GLN A 90 -5.92 6.19 -23.66
N TYR A 91 -6.34 5.13 -24.34
CA TYR A 91 -5.57 3.89 -24.33
C TYR A 91 -4.23 4.12 -25.01
N ASP A 92 -3.20 3.49 -24.46
CA ASP A 92 -1.92 3.44 -25.14
C ASP A 92 -1.99 2.53 -26.38
N HIS A 93 -0.84 2.46 -27.02
CA HIS A 93 -0.62 1.84 -28.30
C HIS A 93 -0.73 0.30 -28.25
N GLU A 94 -0.58 -0.30 -27.06
CA GLU A 94 -0.75 -1.74 -26.79
C GLU A 94 -2.16 -2.09 -26.32
N THR A 95 -2.89 -1.11 -25.80
CA THR A 95 -4.24 -1.26 -25.26
C THR A 95 -5.32 -0.87 -26.27
N ASP A 96 -5.04 0.05 -27.20
CA ASP A 96 -5.95 0.39 -28.28
C ASP A 96 -6.05 -0.76 -29.28
N ALA A 97 -7.22 -1.40 -29.34
CA ALA A 97 -7.44 -2.57 -30.18
C ALA A 97 -7.20 -2.28 -31.66
N LYS A 98 -7.54 -1.09 -32.17
CA LYS A 98 -7.36 -0.77 -33.58
C LYS A 98 -5.88 -0.58 -33.89
N GLU A 99 -5.20 0.25 -33.11
CA GLU A 99 -3.79 0.53 -33.36
C GLU A 99 -2.90 -0.71 -33.15
N TRP A 100 -3.22 -1.55 -32.16
CA TRP A 100 -2.52 -2.82 -31.93
C TRP A 100 -2.60 -3.73 -33.15
N HIS A 101 -3.80 -3.99 -33.68
CA HIS A 101 -3.96 -4.87 -34.83
C HIS A 101 -3.38 -4.26 -36.12
N ASP A 102 -3.46 -2.93 -36.30
CA ASP A 102 -2.87 -2.26 -37.46
C ASP A 102 -1.33 -2.41 -37.45
N ARG A 103 -0.67 -2.19 -36.29
CA ARG A 103 0.78 -2.42 -36.12
C ARG A 103 1.17 -3.87 -36.30
N PHE A 104 0.51 -4.78 -35.59
CA PHE A 104 0.78 -6.20 -35.64
C PHE A 104 0.71 -6.74 -37.08
N ASN A 105 -0.31 -6.34 -37.84
CA ASN A 105 -0.46 -6.73 -39.24
C ASN A 105 0.56 -6.08 -40.16
N HIS A 106 0.93 -4.82 -39.90
CA HIS A 106 1.95 -4.12 -40.69
C HIS A 106 3.33 -4.73 -40.49
N ASP A 107 3.74 -4.96 -39.24
CA ASP A 107 5.06 -5.47 -38.92
C ASP A 107 5.23 -6.90 -39.44
N ASN A 108 4.23 -7.75 -39.27
CA ASN A 108 4.25 -9.11 -39.82
C ASN A 108 4.29 -9.14 -41.36
N LYS A 109 3.61 -8.21 -42.04
CA LYS A 109 3.70 -8.06 -43.50
C LYS A 109 5.09 -7.61 -43.94
N SER A 110 5.63 -6.57 -43.30
CA SER A 110 6.95 -6.02 -43.63
C SER A 110 8.06 -7.04 -43.41
N HIS A 111 7.96 -7.85 -42.36
CA HIS A 111 8.91 -8.91 -42.05
C HIS A 111 8.87 -10.02 -43.11
N THR A 112 7.67 -10.40 -43.55
CA THR A 112 7.47 -11.42 -44.60
C THR A 112 8.02 -10.96 -45.96
N GLU A 113 7.83 -9.68 -46.31
CA GLU A 113 8.38 -9.09 -47.54
C GLU A 113 9.91 -9.00 -47.52
N HIS A 114 10.53 -8.76 -46.36
CA HIS A 114 11.97 -8.58 -46.26
C HIS A 114 12.75 -9.90 -46.15
N THR A 115 12.18 -10.96 -45.55
CA THR A 115 12.85 -12.27 -45.38
C THR A 115 12.48 -13.32 -46.41
N GLY A 116 11.42 -13.10 -47.22
CA GLY A 116 11.00 -14.01 -48.29
C GLY A 116 10.45 -15.37 -47.80
N HIS A 117 10.36 -15.56 -46.48
CA HIS A 117 9.86 -16.77 -45.83
C HIS A 117 8.99 -16.37 -44.62
N ALA A 118 7.84 -17.04 -44.47
CA ALA A 118 7.01 -16.97 -43.28
C ALA A 118 7.69 -17.72 -42.12
N GLU A 119 8.75 -17.15 -41.56
CA GLU A 119 9.35 -17.63 -40.30
C GLU A 119 8.61 -17.05 -39.10
N SER A 120 8.59 -17.79 -37.98
CA SER A 120 7.90 -17.42 -36.73
C SER A 120 8.57 -16.27 -35.95
N GLY A 121 9.29 -15.38 -36.64
CA GLY A 121 9.97 -14.21 -36.07
C GLY A 121 9.16 -12.92 -36.14
N GLY A 122 7.93 -12.97 -36.66
CA GLY A 122 6.99 -11.86 -36.57
C GLY A 122 6.60 -11.58 -35.11
N HIS A 123 6.26 -10.32 -34.81
CA HIS A 123 5.79 -9.92 -33.48
C HIS A 123 4.69 -10.88 -33.02
N SER A 124 4.84 -11.42 -31.82
CA SER A 124 3.87 -12.32 -31.22
C SER A 124 2.80 -11.51 -30.50
N GLU A 125 1.57 -12.02 -30.42
CA GLU A 125 0.56 -11.42 -29.52
C GLU A 125 1.09 -11.37 -28.07
N TYR A 126 1.98 -12.31 -27.72
CA TYR A 126 2.66 -12.38 -26.43
C TYR A 126 3.70 -11.27 -26.21
N ASP A 127 4.04 -10.46 -27.22
CA ASP A 127 4.94 -9.31 -27.04
C ASP A 127 4.27 -8.15 -26.27
N ASN A 128 2.94 -8.18 -26.12
CA ASN A 128 2.19 -7.18 -25.37
C ASN A 128 2.57 -7.23 -23.87
N ASP A 129 2.96 -6.07 -23.31
CA ASP A 129 3.48 -5.98 -21.94
C ASP A 129 2.44 -6.39 -20.89
N PHE A 130 1.15 -6.36 -21.26
CA PHE A 130 0.06 -6.92 -20.46
C PHE A 130 0.36 -8.35 -19.99
N TYR A 131 0.83 -9.24 -20.86
CA TYR A 131 1.04 -10.64 -20.49
C TYR A 131 2.16 -10.84 -19.47
N TYR A 132 3.14 -9.93 -19.43
CA TYR A 132 4.27 -10.00 -18.51
C TYR A 132 4.01 -9.26 -17.20
N ARG A 133 3.28 -8.14 -17.23
CA ARG A 133 3.05 -7.30 -16.04
C ARG A 133 1.72 -7.49 -15.36
N TYR A 134 0.69 -7.99 -16.04
CA TYR A 134 -0.63 -8.18 -15.43
C TYR A 134 -0.60 -9.07 -14.18
N PRO A 135 0.18 -10.17 -14.11
CA PRO A 135 0.31 -10.94 -12.87
C PRO A 135 0.89 -10.10 -11.71
N SER A 136 1.90 -9.27 -11.97
CA SER A 136 2.46 -8.36 -10.95
C SER A 136 1.44 -7.30 -10.52
N PHE A 137 0.65 -6.76 -11.46
CA PHE A 137 -0.47 -5.89 -11.15
C PHE A 137 -1.46 -6.57 -10.20
N GLN A 138 -1.89 -7.81 -10.49
CA GLN A 138 -2.85 -8.52 -9.65
C GLN A 138 -2.34 -8.69 -8.21
N ASP A 139 -1.06 -9.05 -8.05
CA ASP A 139 -0.44 -9.20 -6.74
C ASP A 139 -0.43 -7.88 -5.96
N VAL A 140 -0.01 -6.78 -6.59
CA VAL A 140 -0.02 -5.43 -5.98
C VAL A 140 -1.44 -5.00 -5.65
N HIS A 141 -2.40 -5.21 -6.55
CA HIS A 141 -3.80 -4.85 -6.35
C HIS A 141 -4.40 -5.60 -5.15
N VAL A 142 -4.07 -6.89 -4.98
CA VAL A 142 -4.48 -7.66 -3.80
C VAL A 142 -3.84 -7.11 -2.53
N MET A 143 -2.59 -6.64 -2.57
CA MET A 143 -1.97 -5.95 -1.42
C MET A 143 -2.73 -4.69 -1.02
N ILE A 144 -3.20 -3.89 -1.98
CA ILE A 144 -3.98 -2.66 -1.73
C ILE A 144 -5.33 -2.97 -1.07
N PHE A 145 -6.09 -3.92 -1.61
CA PHE A 145 -7.46 -4.16 -1.15
C PHE A 145 -7.57 -5.15 0.01
N ILE A 146 -6.86 -6.28 -0.06
CA ILE A 146 -6.89 -7.32 0.96
C ILE A 146 -5.78 -7.09 1.97
N GLY A 147 -4.56 -6.86 1.52
CA GLY A 147 -3.38 -6.69 2.38
C GLY A 147 -3.57 -5.57 3.40
N PHE A 148 -3.56 -4.31 2.96
CA PHE A 148 -3.80 -3.14 3.82
C PHE A 148 -5.18 -3.17 4.46
N GLY A 149 -6.23 -3.51 3.70
CA GLY A 149 -7.61 -3.51 4.16
C GLY A 149 -7.83 -4.38 5.41
N PHE A 150 -7.37 -5.64 5.38
CA PHE A 150 -7.49 -6.55 6.52
C PHE A 150 -6.47 -6.27 7.61
N LEU A 151 -5.25 -5.86 7.28
CA LEU A 151 -4.22 -5.54 8.27
C LEU A 151 -4.69 -4.48 9.29
N MET A 152 -5.42 -3.47 8.81
CA MET A 152 -5.96 -2.39 9.64
C MET A 152 -7.18 -2.82 10.50
N THR A 153 -7.68 -4.04 10.35
CA THR A 153 -8.83 -4.55 11.13
C THR A 153 -8.50 -4.95 12.56
N PHE A 154 -7.23 -4.85 12.99
CA PHE A 154 -6.82 -5.20 14.35
C PHE A 154 -7.58 -4.43 15.43
N LEU A 155 -8.13 -3.25 15.12
CA LEU A 155 -9.00 -2.47 16.02
C LEU A 155 -10.37 -3.15 16.21
N GLN A 156 -10.61 -3.66 17.43
CA GLN A 156 -11.77 -4.49 17.79
C GLN A 156 -13.16 -3.94 17.38
N ARG A 157 -13.32 -2.61 17.29
CA ARG A 157 -14.60 -1.93 17.00
C ARG A 157 -14.53 -1.05 15.75
N TYR A 158 -13.49 -1.23 14.93
CA TYR A 158 -13.28 -0.44 13.70
C TYR A 158 -13.10 -1.31 12.45
N GLY A 159 -13.34 -2.62 12.52
CA GLY A 159 -13.13 -3.55 11.40
C GLY A 159 -13.89 -3.17 10.11
N PHE A 160 -15.20 -2.87 10.21
CA PHE A 160 -16.00 -2.45 9.05
C PHE A 160 -15.54 -1.11 8.47
N SER A 161 -15.23 -0.13 9.32
CA SER A 161 -14.70 1.15 8.87
C SER A 161 -13.30 1.02 8.30
N SER A 162 -12.46 0.11 8.81
CA SER A 162 -11.14 -0.18 8.28
C SER A 162 -11.22 -0.67 6.84
N VAL A 163 -11.89 -1.79 6.59
CA VAL A 163 -12.00 -2.38 5.25
C VAL A 163 -12.81 -1.48 4.32
N GLY A 164 -13.93 -0.93 4.81
CA GLY A 164 -14.81 -0.08 4.00
C GLY A 164 -14.18 1.25 3.61
N PHE A 165 -13.47 1.92 4.52
CA PHE A 165 -12.77 3.16 4.18
C PHE A 165 -11.52 2.89 3.35
N ASN A 166 -10.80 1.79 3.58
CA ASN A 166 -9.73 1.33 2.70
C ASN A 166 -10.24 1.18 1.26
N PHE A 167 -11.37 0.48 1.09
CA PHE A 167 -11.98 0.26 -0.22
C PHE A 167 -12.36 1.59 -0.90
N LEU A 168 -13.04 2.48 -0.17
CA LEU A 168 -13.44 3.79 -0.67
C LEU A 168 -12.25 4.65 -1.11
N ILE A 169 -11.23 4.78 -0.25
CA ILE A 169 -10.10 5.68 -0.53
C ILE A 169 -9.18 5.09 -1.59
N ALA A 170 -9.02 3.77 -1.64
CA ALA A 170 -8.25 3.11 -2.69
C ALA A 170 -8.94 3.28 -4.05
N ALA A 171 -10.25 3.02 -4.15
CA ALA A 171 -10.99 3.20 -5.40
C ALA A 171 -10.90 4.63 -5.95
N PHE A 172 -10.96 5.65 -5.07
CA PHE A 172 -10.72 7.03 -5.46
C PHE A 172 -9.27 7.31 -5.86
N SER A 173 -8.31 6.83 -5.05
CA SER A 173 -6.88 7.12 -5.24
C SER A 173 -6.35 6.51 -6.53
N LEU A 174 -6.82 5.34 -6.96
CA LEU A 174 -6.42 4.73 -8.23
C LEU A 174 -6.73 5.63 -9.43
N GLN A 175 -7.97 6.14 -9.48
CA GLN A 175 -8.41 7.03 -10.56
C GLN A 175 -7.64 8.35 -10.52
N TRP A 176 -7.50 8.94 -9.33
CA TRP A 176 -6.82 10.21 -9.17
C TRP A 176 -5.31 10.11 -9.42
N ALA A 177 -4.65 9.02 -9.00
CA ALA A 177 -3.24 8.74 -9.23
C ALA A 177 -2.95 8.55 -10.73
N THR A 178 -3.82 7.83 -11.44
CA THR A 178 -3.71 7.66 -12.91
C THR A 178 -3.64 9.01 -13.61
N LEU A 179 -4.51 9.96 -13.23
CA LEU A 179 -4.48 11.31 -13.78
C LEU A 179 -3.22 12.06 -13.34
N MET A 180 -2.91 12.09 -12.03
CA MET A 180 -1.81 12.87 -11.49
C MET A 180 -0.44 12.40 -11.98
N GLN A 181 -0.16 11.10 -11.95
CA GLN A 181 1.06 10.52 -12.52
C GLN A 181 1.08 10.67 -14.05
N GLY A 182 -0.07 10.54 -14.70
CA GLY A 182 -0.23 10.77 -16.14
C GLY A 182 0.16 12.18 -16.57
N PHE A 183 -0.17 13.21 -15.79
CA PHE A 183 0.24 14.60 -16.08
C PHE A 183 1.77 14.79 -16.08
N PHE A 184 2.51 14.03 -15.27
CA PHE A 184 3.98 14.16 -15.17
C PHE A 184 4.75 13.21 -16.08
N HIS A 185 4.24 12.00 -16.33
CA HIS A 185 4.98 10.93 -17.02
C HIS A 185 4.30 10.44 -18.31
N GLY A 186 2.99 10.60 -18.45
CA GLY A 186 2.19 9.96 -19.52
C GLY A 186 1.60 10.91 -20.57
N MET A 187 1.88 12.22 -20.48
CA MET A 187 1.33 13.20 -21.41
C MET A 187 2.09 13.19 -22.75
N HIS A 188 1.47 12.64 -23.78
CA HIS A 188 1.90 12.73 -25.17
C HIS A 188 0.80 13.36 -26.01
N GLY A 189 1.13 14.44 -26.74
CA GLY A 189 0.14 15.14 -27.58
C GLY A 189 -1.05 15.74 -26.81
N GLY A 190 -0.87 16.03 -25.52
CA GLY A 190 -1.95 16.55 -24.66
C GLY A 190 -2.89 15.47 -24.09
N LYS A 191 -2.56 14.18 -24.28
CA LYS A 191 -3.34 13.03 -23.79
C LYS A 191 -2.49 12.15 -22.88
N ILE A 192 -3.12 11.60 -21.86
CA ILE A 192 -2.55 10.63 -20.93
C ILE A 192 -2.82 9.23 -21.51
N HIS A 193 -1.76 8.54 -21.91
CA HIS A 193 -1.86 7.17 -22.42
C HIS A 193 -1.77 6.19 -21.26
N ILE A 194 -2.76 5.29 -21.17
CA ILE A 194 -2.85 4.31 -20.08
C ILE A 194 -2.71 2.88 -20.60
N GLY A 195 -2.02 2.07 -19.80
CA GLY A 195 -1.79 0.64 -19.98
C GLY A 195 -1.55 -0.05 -18.63
N VAL A 196 -1.10 -1.31 -18.63
CA VAL A 196 -0.93 -2.10 -17.39
C VAL A 196 0.08 -1.46 -16.42
N GLU A 197 1.15 -0.84 -16.92
CA GLU A 197 2.13 -0.17 -16.07
C GLU A 197 1.53 1.05 -15.35
N SER A 198 0.65 1.80 -16.01
CA SER A 198 -0.07 2.92 -15.38
C SER A 198 -0.96 2.45 -14.23
N MET A 199 -1.56 1.25 -14.34
CA MET A 199 -2.35 0.64 -13.27
C MET A 199 -1.49 0.27 -12.06
N ILE A 200 -0.31 -0.34 -12.30
CA ILE A 200 0.65 -0.68 -11.24
C ILE A 200 1.13 0.58 -10.50
N ASN A 201 1.49 1.63 -11.23
CA ASN A 201 1.94 2.89 -10.64
C ASN A 201 0.83 3.58 -9.84
N ALA A 202 -0.43 3.51 -10.29
CA ALA A 202 -1.57 4.02 -9.55
C ALA A 202 -1.80 3.24 -8.24
N ASP A 203 -1.61 1.92 -8.24
CA ASP A 203 -1.65 1.10 -7.03
C ASP A 203 -0.50 1.46 -6.07
N PHE A 204 0.71 1.72 -6.56
CA PHE A 204 1.84 2.18 -5.73
C PHE A 204 1.56 3.51 -5.02
N CYS A 205 1.06 4.50 -5.76
CA CYS A 205 0.62 5.78 -5.20
C CYS A 205 -0.48 5.57 -4.15
N THR A 206 -1.46 4.72 -4.46
CA THR A 206 -2.52 4.34 -3.52
C THR A 206 -1.96 3.67 -2.26
N GLY A 207 -0.93 2.84 -2.39
CA GLY A 207 -0.21 2.24 -1.26
C GLY A 207 0.34 3.28 -0.29
N ALA A 208 0.88 4.40 -0.78
CA ALA A 208 1.34 5.50 0.07
C ALA A 208 0.19 6.12 0.89
N VAL A 209 -0.96 6.36 0.24
CA VAL A 209 -2.18 6.86 0.90
C VAL A 209 -2.67 5.89 1.98
N LEU A 210 -2.60 4.58 1.74
CA LEU A 210 -2.99 3.56 2.72
C LEU A 210 -2.03 3.48 3.92
N ILE A 211 -0.73 3.73 3.70
CA ILE A 211 0.23 3.89 4.80
C ILE A 211 -0.13 5.11 5.66
N SER A 212 -0.45 6.24 5.03
CA SER A 212 -0.91 7.44 5.74
C SER A 212 -2.22 7.22 6.48
N PHE A 213 -3.16 6.49 5.87
CA PHE A 213 -4.41 6.10 6.51
C PHE A 213 -4.15 5.32 7.81
N GLY A 214 -3.18 4.41 7.83
CA GLY A 214 -2.77 3.70 9.04
C GLY A 214 -2.42 4.63 10.22
N ALA A 215 -1.80 5.79 9.98
CA ALA A 215 -1.43 6.75 11.03
C ALA A 215 -2.64 7.51 11.62
N VAL A 216 -3.70 7.69 10.84
CA VAL A 216 -4.92 8.41 11.21
C VAL A 216 -6.13 7.49 11.45
N LEU A 217 -5.92 6.18 11.34
CA LEU A 217 -6.94 5.14 11.51
C LEU A 217 -7.71 5.33 12.83
N GLY A 218 -9.04 5.25 12.74
CA GLY A 218 -9.95 5.40 13.89
C GLY A 218 -10.13 6.84 14.39
N LYS A 219 -9.48 7.85 13.78
CA LYS A 219 -9.53 9.25 14.22
C LYS A 219 -10.18 10.19 13.19
N THR A 220 -10.30 9.75 11.94
CA THR A 220 -10.79 10.53 10.80
C THR A 220 -12.10 9.96 10.23
N SER A 221 -12.91 10.85 9.65
CA SER A 221 -14.11 10.51 8.88
C SER A 221 -13.76 10.13 7.43
N PRO A 222 -14.63 9.41 6.71
CA PRO A 222 -14.37 9.05 5.31
C PRO A 222 -14.21 10.28 4.40
N VAL A 223 -14.89 11.38 4.68
CA VAL A 223 -14.70 12.64 3.94
C VAL A 223 -13.32 13.25 4.18
N GLN A 224 -12.84 13.23 5.43
CA GLN A 224 -11.48 13.71 5.73
C GLN A 224 -10.43 12.85 5.02
N LEU A 225 -10.67 11.55 4.89
CA LEU A 225 -9.77 10.65 4.16
C LEU A 225 -9.79 10.92 2.65
N LEU A 226 -10.95 11.19 2.04
CA LEU A 226 -11.02 11.59 0.63
C LEU A 226 -10.28 12.92 0.38
N VAL A 227 -10.45 13.90 1.27
CA VAL A 227 -9.71 15.16 1.19
C VAL A 227 -8.20 14.93 1.34
N MET A 228 -7.78 14.09 2.28
CA MET A 228 -6.39 13.70 2.45
C MET A 228 -5.83 13.06 1.17
N ALA A 229 -6.56 12.11 0.58
CA ALA A 229 -6.14 11.42 -0.64
C ALA A 229 -5.95 12.37 -1.84
N ILE A 230 -6.82 13.38 -2.02
CA ILE A 230 -6.66 14.38 -3.09
C ILE A 230 -5.29 15.06 -3.00
N PHE A 231 -4.92 15.54 -1.81
CA PHE A 231 -3.66 16.24 -1.59
C PHE A 231 -2.47 15.28 -1.62
N GLU A 232 -2.59 14.14 -0.97
CA GLU A 232 -1.49 13.18 -0.83
C GLU A 232 -1.09 12.60 -2.17
N VAL A 233 -2.05 12.15 -3.00
CA VAL A 233 -1.78 11.64 -4.36
C VAL A 233 -1.11 12.71 -5.22
N THR A 234 -1.58 13.96 -5.15
CA THR A 234 -0.98 15.07 -5.91
C THR A 234 0.49 15.28 -5.51
N LEU A 235 0.76 15.32 -4.20
CA LEU A 235 2.10 15.51 -3.66
C LEU A 235 3.00 14.30 -3.93
N PHE A 236 2.44 13.09 -3.88
CA PHE A 236 3.14 11.86 -4.24
C PHE A 236 3.62 11.95 -5.69
N SER A 237 2.74 12.27 -6.65
CA SER A 237 3.12 12.32 -8.08
C SER A 237 4.18 13.38 -8.36
N VAL A 238 4.10 14.55 -7.70
CA VAL A 238 5.14 15.60 -7.80
C VAL A 238 6.47 15.08 -7.22
N ASN A 239 6.44 14.47 -6.04
CA ASN A 239 7.64 13.95 -5.37
C ASN A 239 8.29 12.81 -6.19
N GLU A 240 7.48 11.89 -6.70
CA GLU A 240 7.92 10.81 -7.58
C GLU A 240 8.59 11.36 -8.84
N TYR A 241 7.97 12.32 -9.53
CA TYR A 241 8.55 12.95 -10.71
C TYR A 241 9.91 13.62 -10.40
N ILE A 242 10.01 14.35 -9.29
CA ILE A 242 11.28 14.98 -8.89
C ILE A 242 12.35 13.91 -8.62
N LEU A 243 12.04 12.88 -7.83
CA LEU A 243 13.02 11.87 -7.43
C LEU A 243 13.47 11.01 -8.61
N LEU A 244 12.52 10.48 -9.39
CA LEU A 244 12.81 9.50 -10.42
C LEU A 244 13.24 10.15 -11.73
N SER A 245 12.55 11.22 -12.16
CA SER A 245 12.80 11.85 -13.46
C SER A 245 13.87 12.95 -13.41
N ILE A 246 13.87 13.80 -12.38
CA ILE A 246 14.81 14.93 -12.30
C ILE A 246 16.12 14.51 -11.62
N LEU A 247 16.04 13.84 -10.47
CA LEU A 247 17.23 13.47 -9.68
C LEU A 247 17.83 12.12 -10.10
N GLY A 248 17.11 11.31 -10.88
CA GLY A 248 17.57 9.99 -11.35
C GLY A 248 17.75 8.97 -10.21
N ALA A 249 17.00 9.11 -9.12
CA ALA A 249 17.03 8.17 -8.01
C ALA A 249 16.47 6.80 -8.43
N LYS A 250 17.02 5.71 -7.88
CA LYS A 250 16.53 4.35 -8.11
C LYS A 250 15.75 3.88 -6.90
N ASP A 251 14.44 3.70 -7.06
CA ASP A 251 13.55 3.32 -5.97
C ASP A 251 12.41 2.40 -6.44
N ALA A 252 12.75 1.28 -7.09
CA ALA A 252 11.77 0.38 -7.72
C ALA A 252 10.71 -0.16 -6.72
N GLY A 253 11.09 -0.43 -5.48
CA GLY A 253 10.18 -0.86 -4.42
C GLY A 253 9.57 0.29 -3.60
N GLY A 254 9.81 1.55 -3.99
CA GLY A 254 9.22 2.73 -3.36
C GLY A 254 9.59 2.92 -1.89
N SER A 255 10.78 2.52 -1.46
CA SER A 255 11.23 2.73 -0.08
C SER A 255 11.20 4.22 0.30
N MET A 256 11.56 5.11 -0.63
CA MET A 256 11.52 6.55 -0.45
C MET A 256 10.18 7.14 -0.92
N THR A 257 9.76 6.85 -2.16
CA THR A 257 8.60 7.47 -2.78
C THR A 257 7.28 7.03 -2.18
N ILE A 258 7.16 5.76 -1.74
CA ILE A 258 5.93 5.18 -1.17
C ILE A 258 6.00 5.18 0.35
N HIS A 259 6.91 4.37 0.92
CA HIS A 259 6.87 4.05 2.34
C HIS A 259 7.31 5.22 3.22
N THR A 260 8.46 5.81 2.92
CA THR A 260 8.98 6.95 3.67
C THR A 260 8.04 8.15 3.52
N PHE A 261 7.66 8.49 2.29
CA PHE A 261 6.71 9.57 2.02
C PHE A 261 5.39 9.38 2.77
N GLY A 262 4.70 8.25 2.56
CA GLY A 262 3.40 7.99 3.20
C GLY A 262 3.49 7.96 4.73
N ALA A 263 4.54 7.33 5.29
CA ALA A 263 4.70 7.29 6.74
C ALA A 263 4.85 8.70 7.33
N TYR A 264 5.73 9.54 6.77
CA TYR A 264 5.95 10.90 7.29
C TYR A 264 4.79 11.85 6.98
N PHE A 265 4.11 11.67 5.84
CA PHE A 265 2.88 12.40 5.53
C PHE A 265 1.80 12.09 6.56
N GLY A 266 1.45 10.81 6.76
CA GLY A 266 0.48 10.37 7.74
C GLY A 266 0.82 10.77 9.18
N LEU A 267 2.08 10.69 9.58
CA LEU A 267 2.55 11.15 10.90
C LEU A 267 2.41 12.67 11.06
N THR A 268 2.64 13.44 10.00
CA THR A 268 2.43 14.90 10.03
C THR A 268 0.94 15.21 10.16
N VAL A 269 0.08 14.54 9.40
CA VAL A 269 -1.38 14.70 9.50
C VAL A 269 -1.88 14.30 10.88
N THR A 270 -1.47 13.15 11.43
CA THR A 270 -1.90 12.70 12.77
C THR A 270 -1.42 13.66 13.87
N ARG A 271 -0.26 14.30 13.69
CA ARG A 271 0.28 15.31 14.61
C ARG A 271 -0.51 16.62 14.56
N ILE A 272 -0.95 17.05 13.39
CA ILE A 272 -1.80 18.25 13.20
C ILE A 272 -3.20 17.99 13.74
N LEU A 273 -3.75 16.80 13.51
CA LEU A 273 -5.09 16.38 13.99
C LEU A 273 -5.11 15.91 15.45
N TYR A 274 -4.05 16.18 16.23
CA TYR A 274 -3.96 15.77 17.63
C TYR A 274 -5.13 16.33 18.45
N ARG A 275 -5.74 15.46 19.27
CA ARG A 275 -6.84 15.82 20.19
C ARG A 275 -6.40 15.58 21.63
N PRO A 276 -6.50 16.57 22.54
CA PRO A 276 -6.05 16.44 23.93
C PRO A 276 -6.71 15.28 24.68
N ASN A 277 -7.98 14.99 24.37
CA ASN A 277 -8.82 13.99 25.05
C ASN A 277 -8.81 12.60 24.37
N LEU A 278 -7.79 12.27 23.56
CA LEU A 278 -7.69 10.97 22.87
C LEU A 278 -7.58 9.79 23.83
N ASP A 279 -6.99 10.01 25.00
CA ASP A 279 -6.86 9.07 26.12
C ASP A 279 -8.21 8.49 26.56
N LYS A 280 -9.29 9.28 26.53
CA LYS A 280 -10.66 8.82 26.82
C LYS A 280 -11.10 7.66 25.92
N SER A 281 -10.57 7.59 24.71
CA SER A 281 -10.87 6.53 23.73
C SER A 281 -9.83 5.39 23.70
N LYS A 282 -8.79 5.44 24.53
CA LYS A 282 -7.68 4.46 24.55
C LYS A 282 -8.15 3.03 24.75
N HIS A 283 -9.23 2.80 25.51
CA HIS A 283 -9.82 1.49 25.72
C HIS A 283 -10.39 0.86 24.43
N ARG A 284 -10.68 1.66 23.39
CA ARG A 284 -11.12 1.20 22.06
C ARG A 284 -9.95 0.94 21.11
N ASN A 285 -8.76 1.45 21.44
CA ASN A 285 -7.52 1.22 20.69
C ASN A 285 -6.84 -0.07 21.16
N CYS A 286 -7.57 -1.19 21.08
CA CYS A 286 -7.02 -2.51 21.34
C CYS A 286 -7.62 -3.55 20.39
N SER A 287 -6.99 -4.71 20.32
CA SER A 287 -7.48 -5.85 19.57
C SER A 287 -8.22 -6.85 20.46
N VAL A 288 -8.90 -7.77 19.80
CA VAL A 288 -9.45 -9.01 20.34
C VAL A 288 -9.00 -10.17 19.44
N TYR A 289 -9.08 -11.41 19.93
CA TYR A 289 -8.58 -12.58 19.22
C TYR A 289 -8.99 -12.65 17.73
N HIS A 290 -10.29 -12.46 17.44
CA HIS A 290 -10.77 -12.49 16.06
C HIS A 290 -10.30 -11.31 15.21
N SER A 291 -10.14 -10.12 15.78
CA SER A 291 -9.64 -8.95 15.03
C SER A 291 -8.15 -9.10 14.70
N ASP A 292 -7.37 -9.74 15.59
CA ASP A 292 -5.97 -10.08 15.31
C ASP A 292 -5.84 -11.18 14.26
N LEU A 293 -6.73 -12.19 14.27
CA LEU A 293 -6.78 -13.20 13.21
C LEU A 293 -7.12 -12.58 11.85
N PHE A 294 -8.07 -11.65 11.79
CA PHE A 294 -8.36 -10.92 10.55
C PHE A 294 -7.19 -10.05 10.10
N ALA A 295 -6.51 -9.37 11.02
CA ALA A 295 -5.29 -8.61 10.70
C ALA A 295 -4.18 -9.51 10.13
N MET A 296 -4.03 -10.75 10.63
CA MET A 296 -3.08 -11.72 10.10
C MET A 296 -3.35 -12.11 8.64
N ILE A 297 -4.61 -12.10 8.19
CA ILE A 297 -4.92 -12.31 6.76
C ILE A 297 -4.22 -11.22 5.94
N GLY A 298 -4.42 -9.95 6.31
CA GLY A 298 -3.76 -8.83 5.64
C GLY A 298 -2.23 -8.94 5.66
N THR A 299 -1.65 -9.26 6.82
CA THR A 299 -0.20 -9.47 6.98
C THR A 299 0.34 -10.55 6.02
N ILE A 300 -0.34 -11.69 5.91
CA ILE A 300 0.12 -12.80 5.07
C ILE A 300 0.03 -12.45 3.59
N TYR A 301 -1.06 -11.80 3.14
CA TYR A 301 -1.18 -11.35 1.74
C TYR A 301 -0.12 -10.32 1.37
N LEU A 302 0.15 -9.35 2.24
CA LEU A 302 1.27 -8.41 2.04
C LEU A 302 2.59 -9.15 1.95
N TRP A 303 2.87 -10.06 2.89
CA TRP A 303 4.13 -10.80 2.95
C TRP A 303 4.36 -11.67 1.71
N MET A 304 3.33 -12.38 1.22
CA MET A 304 3.45 -13.27 0.06
C MET A 304 3.63 -12.51 -1.25
N PHE A 305 2.99 -11.35 -1.42
CA PHE A 305 3.00 -10.59 -2.67
C PHE A 305 4.03 -9.45 -2.72
N TRP A 306 4.72 -9.17 -1.61
CA TRP A 306 5.78 -8.16 -1.60
C TRP A 306 6.92 -8.39 -2.62
N PRO A 307 7.35 -9.63 -2.94
CA PRO A 307 8.31 -9.85 -4.00
C PRO A 307 7.87 -9.25 -5.34
N SER A 308 6.60 -9.48 -5.72
CA SER A 308 5.99 -8.88 -6.91
C SER A 308 5.90 -7.37 -6.80
N PHE A 309 5.52 -6.83 -5.64
CA PHE A 309 5.50 -5.38 -5.39
C PHE A 309 6.83 -4.71 -5.68
N ASN A 310 7.94 -5.24 -5.14
CA ASN A 310 9.24 -4.62 -5.34
C ASN A 310 9.77 -4.78 -6.78
N SER A 311 9.32 -5.81 -7.52
CA SER A 311 9.81 -6.13 -8.85
C SER A 311 8.84 -5.72 -9.99
N ALA A 312 7.67 -5.17 -9.70
CA ALA A 312 6.64 -4.93 -10.71
C ALA A 312 7.05 -3.93 -11.80
N VAL A 313 7.88 -2.94 -11.44
CA VAL A 313 8.35 -1.86 -12.34
C VAL A 313 9.85 -1.94 -12.64
N THR A 314 10.53 -2.98 -12.18
CA THR A 314 11.94 -3.21 -12.59
C THR A 314 12.00 -3.65 -14.05
N ALA A 315 13.15 -3.47 -14.68
CA ALA A 315 13.39 -3.97 -16.03
C ALA A 315 13.21 -5.50 -16.08
N HIS A 316 12.56 -5.98 -17.14
CA HIS A 316 12.32 -7.40 -17.38
C HIS A 316 13.63 -8.19 -17.42
N GLY A 317 13.59 -9.44 -16.94
CA GLY A 317 14.74 -10.34 -16.93
C GLY A 317 15.50 -10.33 -15.59
N ASP A 318 16.81 -10.06 -15.63
CA ASP A 318 17.71 -10.25 -14.47
C ASP A 318 17.33 -9.37 -13.27
N ASP A 319 17.05 -8.08 -13.50
CA ASP A 319 16.75 -7.13 -12.43
C ASP A 319 15.45 -7.48 -11.71
N GLN A 320 14.41 -7.83 -12.46
CA GLN A 320 13.14 -8.29 -11.89
C GLN A 320 13.31 -9.56 -11.06
N HIS A 321 14.00 -10.57 -11.61
CA HIS A 321 14.21 -11.83 -10.93
C HIS A 321 15.01 -11.66 -9.63
N ARG A 322 16.12 -10.92 -9.67
CA ARG A 322 16.93 -10.63 -8.47
C ARG A 322 16.16 -9.83 -7.44
N THR A 323 15.33 -8.88 -7.86
CA THR A 323 14.54 -8.05 -6.95
C THR A 323 13.51 -8.88 -6.19
N ALA A 324 12.81 -9.79 -6.88
CA ALA A 324 11.89 -10.73 -6.25
C ALA A 324 12.58 -11.65 -5.25
N MET A 325 13.70 -12.29 -5.64
CA MET A 325 14.45 -13.19 -4.74
C MET A 325 15.01 -12.48 -3.50
N ASN A 326 15.58 -11.29 -3.68
CA ASN A 326 16.12 -10.51 -2.57
C ASN A 326 15.02 -10.11 -1.58
N THR A 327 13.83 -9.74 -2.08
CA THR A 327 12.69 -9.39 -1.24
C THR A 327 12.19 -10.61 -0.46
N TYR A 328 12.10 -11.77 -1.10
CA TYR A 328 11.71 -13.03 -0.47
C TYR A 328 12.61 -13.40 0.73
N TYR A 329 13.93 -13.41 0.53
CA TYR A 329 14.87 -13.75 1.61
C TYR A 329 14.94 -12.67 2.70
N SER A 330 14.84 -11.39 2.32
CA SER A 330 14.72 -10.28 3.27
C SER A 330 13.52 -10.45 4.20
N LEU A 331 12.36 -10.78 3.64
CA LEU A 331 11.13 -11.04 4.39
C LEU A 331 11.26 -12.23 5.33
N ALA A 332 11.84 -13.35 4.86
CA ALA A 332 12.07 -14.53 5.70
C ALA A 332 12.97 -14.19 6.91
N ALA A 333 14.08 -13.49 6.68
CA ALA A 333 14.99 -13.04 7.74
C ALA A 333 14.30 -12.05 8.70
N CYS A 334 13.51 -11.12 8.17
CA CYS A 334 12.75 -10.16 8.97
C CYS A 334 11.73 -10.85 9.88
N THR A 335 11.02 -11.87 9.38
CA THR A 335 10.07 -12.66 10.18
C THR A 335 10.77 -13.32 11.36
N LEU A 336 11.84 -14.09 11.13
CA LEU A 336 12.58 -14.75 12.23
C LEU A 336 13.12 -13.74 13.24
N SER A 337 13.70 -12.63 12.76
CA SER A 337 14.24 -11.57 13.61
C SER A 337 13.14 -10.93 14.47
N THR A 338 11.96 -10.66 13.88
CA THR A 338 10.82 -10.07 14.58
C THR A 338 10.29 -10.99 15.68
N TYR A 339 10.17 -12.30 15.40
CA TYR A 339 9.80 -13.29 16.40
C TYR A 339 10.85 -13.37 17.53
N GLY A 340 12.13 -13.49 17.20
CA GLY A 340 13.20 -13.56 18.21
C GLY A 340 13.30 -12.29 19.07
N MET A 341 13.13 -11.11 18.48
CA MET A 341 13.17 -9.85 19.22
C MET A 341 11.90 -9.63 20.06
N SER A 342 10.73 -10.03 19.57
CA SER A 342 9.47 -9.88 20.31
C SER A 342 9.43 -10.77 21.55
N THR A 343 9.95 -12.00 21.48
CA THR A 343 10.05 -12.91 22.63
C THR A 343 11.08 -12.43 23.65
N SER A 344 12.22 -11.90 23.21
CA SER A 344 13.26 -11.36 24.11
C SER A 344 12.80 -10.17 24.96
N ARG A 345 11.75 -9.46 24.54
CA ARG A 345 11.15 -8.33 25.27
C ARG A 345 9.98 -8.73 26.16
N MET A 346 9.59 -10.00 26.16
CA MET A 346 8.62 -10.50 27.14
C MET A 346 9.34 -10.58 28.48
N LEU A 347 8.85 -9.81 29.47
CA LEU A 347 9.24 -10.02 30.86
C LEU A 347 9.00 -11.50 31.21
N PRO A 348 9.85 -12.12 32.04
CA PRO A 348 9.65 -13.50 32.47
C PRO A 348 8.21 -13.69 32.94
N TRP A 349 7.58 -14.76 32.46
CA TRP A 349 6.25 -15.13 32.92
C TRP A 349 6.31 -15.32 34.45
N PRO A 350 5.39 -14.76 35.25
CA PRO A 350 5.43 -14.90 36.71
C PRO A 350 5.40 -16.35 37.21
N GLY A 351 5.05 -17.31 36.34
CA GLY A 351 5.05 -18.74 36.63
C GLY A 351 6.39 -19.46 36.38
N GLU A 352 7.35 -18.85 35.68
CA GLU A 352 8.64 -19.50 35.38
C GLU A 352 9.56 -19.50 36.62
N SER A 353 9.46 -18.46 37.46
CA SER A 353 10.15 -18.41 38.75
C SER A 353 9.57 -19.35 39.82
N GLN A 354 8.38 -19.92 39.60
CA GLN A 354 7.78 -20.90 40.53
C GLN A 354 8.16 -22.35 40.19
N GLN A 355 8.46 -22.67 38.93
CA GLN A 355 8.94 -24.01 38.57
C GLN A 355 10.41 -24.25 38.98
N GLU A 356 11.26 -23.22 38.99
CA GLU A 356 12.63 -23.34 39.50
C GLU A 356 12.74 -23.45 41.03
N GLN A 357 11.70 -23.06 41.79
CA GLN A 357 11.64 -23.25 43.25
C GLN A 357 11.05 -24.61 43.67
N LEU A 358 10.52 -25.40 42.74
CA LEU A 358 10.00 -26.74 43.01
C LEU A 358 11.00 -27.86 42.62
N VAL A 359 12.17 -27.51 42.11
CA VAL A 359 13.26 -28.44 41.72
C VAL A 359 14.56 -28.17 42.49
N LYS A 360 14.50 -27.42 43.60
CA LYS A 360 15.53 -27.35 44.64
C LYS A 360 14.87 -27.61 45.98
#